data_AF-A0A286U5A2-F1
#
_entry.id   AF-A0A286U5A2-F1
#
_cell.length_a   1.000
_cell.length_b   1.000
_cell.length_c   1.000
_cell.angle_alpha   90.00
_cell.angle_beta   90.00
_cell.angle_gamma   90.00
#
_symmetry.space_group_name_H-M   'P 1'
#
loop_
_entity.id
_entity.type
_entity.pdbx_description
1 polymer ?
#
loop_
_entity_poly.entity_id
_entity_poly.type
_entity_poly.pdbx_seq_one_letter_code
_entity_poly.pdbx_strand_id
1 'polypeptide(L)'
;MNHPETELSGVVKELVLAKTIQAQHKTIETYFAPDAGFNHPLCSIPRGRGSIEKIKGVYEWYKDMSPKIDIDIDSVVYDHENNVGYIEIVQVFHIFISLFAQAPAKLLVRVKLEKKFSDSKYYIIQQDDHYQPEDIASLVLPFLAPLVIGIKNFAGRLCGFNAVAFGALRNAIHMCMTAIGAWIKGEDSKNHYDNGITMNGRVD
;
A
#
# COMPACT_ATOMS: atom_id res chain seq x y z
N MET A 1 17.62 -17.24 7.26
CA MET A 1 16.57 -17.58 8.25
C MET A 1 16.16 -19.03 8.07
N ASN A 2 15.90 -19.75 9.17
CA ASN A 2 15.34 -21.10 9.12
C ASN A 2 13.80 -21.08 9.26
N HIS A 3 13.30 -20.20 10.13
CA HIS A 3 11.90 -19.99 10.50
C HIS A 3 11.55 -18.50 10.37
N PRO A 4 11.25 -18.01 9.16
CA PRO A 4 10.95 -16.59 8.92
C PRO A 4 9.85 -16.03 9.84
N GLU A 5 8.81 -16.81 10.12
CA GLU A 5 7.68 -16.45 10.97
C GLU A 5 8.08 -15.99 12.37
N THR A 6 9.17 -16.53 12.92
CA THR A 6 9.68 -16.15 14.25
C THR A 6 10.92 -15.26 14.18
N GLU A 7 11.71 -15.38 13.10
CA GLU A 7 13.02 -14.72 12.99
C GLU A 7 12.93 -13.29 12.43
N LEU A 8 11.93 -12.97 11.59
CA LEU A 8 11.86 -11.68 10.89
C LEU A 8 11.89 -10.46 11.82
N SER A 9 11.20 -10.53 12.96
CA SER A 9 11.22 -9.44 13.96
C SER A 9 12.64 -9.19 14.50
N GLY A 10 13.39 -10.27 14.75
CA GLY A 10 14.77 -10.22 15.19
C GLY A 10 15.68 -9.63 14.11
N VAL A 11 15.54 -10.07 12.86
CA VAL A 11 16.32 -9.56 11.73
C VAL A 11 16.14 -8.04 11.57
N VAL A 12 14.90 -7.56 11.61
CA VAL A 12 14.59 -6.12 11.53
C VAL A 12 15.24 -5.35 12.69
N LYS A 13 15.11 -5.85 13.92
CA LYS A 13 15.74 -5.22 15.09
C LYS A 13 17.27 -5.22 14.99
N GLU A 14 17.88 -6.32 14.60
CA GLU A 14 19.33 -6.43 14.40
C GLU A 14 19.85 -5.46 13.34
N LEU A 15 19.04 -5.22 12.29
CA LEU A 15 19.39 -4.32 11.19
C LEU A 15 19.27 -2.84 11.58
N VAL A 16 18.16 -2.47 12.22
CA VAL A 16 17.84 -1.07 12.55
C VAL A 16 18.56 -0.61 13.83
N LEU A 17 18.66 -1.48 14.84
CA LEU A 17 19.28 -1.19 16.13
C LEU A 17 20.76 -1.58 16.21
N ALA A 18 21.37 -1.92 15.07
CA ALA A 18 22.79 -2.23 15.00
C ALA A 18 23.64 -1.15 15.69
N LYS A 19 24.52 -1.56 16.60
CA LYS A 19 25.40 -0.63 17.32
C LYS A 19 26.54 -0.09 16.46
N THR A 20 26.93 -0.82 15.43
CA THR A 20 28.03 -0.47 14.52
C THR A 20 27.64 -0.76 13.07
N ILE A 21 28.25 -0.03 12.13
CA ILE A 21 28.06 -0.27 10.69
C ILE A 21 28.49 -1.68 10.30
N GLN A 22 29.56 -2.21 10.90
CA GLN A 22 30.01 -3.58 10.64
C GLN A 22 28.98 -4.62 11.09
N ALA A 23 28.32 -4.41 12.23
CA ALA A 23 27.24 -5.29 12.67
C ALA A 23 26.04 -5.21 11.71
N GLN A 24 25.68 -4.00 11.27
CA GLN A 24 24.61 -3.77 10.31
C GLN A 24 24.89 -4.47 8.97
N HIS A 25 26.10 -4.31 8.43
CA HIS A 25 26.54 -4.97 7.20
C HIS A 25 26.52 -6.49 7.34
N LYS A 26 26.97 -7.01 8.48
CA LYS A 26 26.91 -8.46 8.75
C LYS A 26 25.47 -8.97 8.78
N THR A 27 24.53 -8.23 9.37
CA THR A 27 23.10 -8.58 9.34
C THR A 27 22.60 -8.62 7.89
N ILE A 28 22.93 -7.61 7.08
CA ILE A 28 22.58 -7.59 5.64
C ILE A 28 23.16 -8.82 4.93
N GLU A 29 24.45 -9.10 5.08
CA GLU A 29 25.13 -10.24 4.45
C GLU A 29 24.58 -11.60 4.91
N THR A 30 24.06 -11.68 6.13
CA THR A 30 23.50 -12.90 6.70
C THR A 30 22.09 -13.19 6.17
N TYR A 31 21.28 -12.15 5.98
CA TYR A 31 19.85 -12.32 5.73
C TYR A 31 19.39 -11.89 4.35
N PHE A 32 20.15 -11.10 3.60
CA PHE A 32 19.79 -10.66 2.24
C PHE A 32 20.53 -11.50 1.19
N ALA A 33 19.91 -11.66 0.02
CA ALA A 33 20.59 -12.23 -1.13
C ALA A 33 21.59 -11.23 -1.75
N PRO A 34 22.70 -11.70 -2.36
CA PRO A 34 23.68 -10.83 -3.01
C PRO A 34 23.14 -9.94 -4.15
N ASP A 35 21.97 -10.31 -4.69
CA ASP A 35 21.24 -9.62 -5.75
C ASP A 35 19.90 -9.02 -5.28
N ALA A 36 19.72 -8.87 -3.97
CA ALA A 36 18.48 -8.37 -3.37
C ALA A 36 18.11 -6.96 -3.85
N GLY A 37 16.81 -6.68 -3.89
CA GLY A 37 16.29 -5.35 -4.20
C GLY A 37 15.76 -4.66 -2.95
N PHE A 38 15.67 -3.34 -3.03
CA PHE A 38 15.18 -2.49 -1.95
C PHE A 38 14.37 -1.35 -2.54
N ASN A 39 13.16 -1.13 -2.03
CA ASN A 39 12.28 -0.06 -2.50
C ASN A 39 11.74 0.70 -1.30
N HIS A 40 12.10 1.96 -1.20
CA HIS A 40 11.68 2.88 -0.16
C HIS A 40 11.10 4.14 -0.82
N PRO A 41 10.18 4.89 -0.19
CA PRO A 41 9.58 6.07 -0.81
C PRO A 41 10.59 7.14 -1.29
N LEU A 42 11.79 7.16 -0.71
CA LEU A 42 12.85 8.12 -1.04
C LEU A 42 13.95 7.55 -1.95
N CYS A 43 14.07 6.23 -2.09
CA CYS A 43 15.11 5.63 -2.93
C CYS A 43 14.75 4.20 -3.35
N SER A 44 15.28 3.78 -4.50
CA SER A 44 15.02 2.43 -5.03
C SER A 44 16.30 1.83 -5.59
N ILE A 45 16.53 0.57 -5.23
CA ILE A 45 17.63 -0.27 -5.71
C ILE A 45 16.98 -1.48 -6.39
N PRO A 46 17.02 -1.56 -7.73
CA PRO A 46 16.55 -2.73 -8.43
C PRO A 46 17.46 -3.92 -8.12
N ARG A 47 16.88 -5.10 -8.20
CA ARG A 47 17.62 -6.36 -8.09
C ARG A 47 18.71 -6.46 -9.14
N GLY A 48 19.82 -7.09 -8.76
CA GLY A 48 20.89 -7.40 -9.70
C GLY A 48 22.26 -7.44 -9.06
N ARG A 49 23.28 -7.73 -9.88
CA ARG A 49 24.66 -7.87 -9.43
C ARG A 49 25.15 -6.60 -8.73
N GLY A 50 25.67 -6.73 -7.51
CA GLY A 50 26.22 -5.61 -6.73
C GLY A 50 25.17 -4.71 -6.06
N SER A 51 23.88 -5.05 -6.17
CA SER A 51 22.80 -4.35 -5.45
C SER A 51 22.98 -4.39 -3.93
N ILE A 52 23.51 -5.49 -3.39
CA ILE A 52 23.73 -5.65 -1.95
C ILE A 52 24.66 -4.58 -1.36
N GLU A 53 25.69 -4.15 -2.08
CA GLU A 53 26.59 -3.09 -1.63
C GLU A 53 25.91 -1.72 -1.64
N LYS A 54 24.97 -1.50 -2.57
CA LYS A 54 24.13 -0.29 -2.58
C LYS A 54 23.15 -0.29 -1.40
N ILE A 55 22.59 -1.45 -1.06
CA ILE A 55 21.69 -1.60 0.09
C ILE A 55 22.45 -1.30 1.38
N LYS A 56 23.67 -1.82 1.56
CA LYS A 56 24.55 -1.47 2.68
C LYS A 56 24.75 0.04 2.79
N GLY A 57 25.07 0.71 1.68
CA GLY A 57 25.23 2.17 1.66
C GLY A 57 23.96 2.94 2.05
N VAL A 58 22.77 2.45 1.71
CA VAL A 58 21.50 3.05 2.17
C VAL A 58 21.33 2.90 3.68
N TYR A 59 21.54 1.70 4.22
CA TYR A 59 21.41 1.45 5.65
C TYR A 59 22.47 2.20 6.49
N GLU A 60 23.69 2.30 5.98
CA GLU A 60 24.76 3.11 6.56
C GLU A 60 24.36 4.59 6.59
N TRP A 61 23.90 5.13 5.46
CA TRP A 61 23.39 6.50 5.39
C TRP A 61 22.23 6.75 6.35
N TYR A 62 21.29 5.82 6.47
CA TYR A 62 20.17 5.95 7.42
C TYR A 62 20.64 5.93 8.87
N LYS A 63 21.66 5.14 9.18
CA LYS A 63 22.27 5.09 10.51
C LYS A 63 22.99 6.39 10.85
N ASP A 64 23.71 6.98 9.90
CA ASP A 64 24.37 8.28 10.08
C ASP A 64 23.35 9.42 10.18
N MET A 65 22.31 9.38 9.35
CA MET A 65 21.21 10.34 9.35
C MET A 65 20.43 10.33 10.68
N SER A 66 20.29 9.17 11.30
CA SER A 66 19.58 9.00 12.56
C SER A 66 20.34 8.04 13.49
N PRO A 67 21.36 8.50 14.21
CA PRO A 67 22.20 7.62 15.04
C PRO A 67 21.41 6.94 16.18
N LYS A 68 20.40 7.65 16.70
CA LYS A 68 19.40 7.16 17.64
C LYS A 68 18.13 6.84 16.88
N ILE A 69 17.70 5.59 16.92
CA ILE A 69 16.44 5.14 16.33
C ILE A 69 15.77 4.29 17.38
N ASP A 70 14.50 4.58 17.64
CA ASP A 70 13.63 3.69 18.38
C ASP A 70 12.71 2.98 17.38
N ILE A 71 12.49 1.70 17.61
CA ILE A 71 11.66 0.85 16.76
C ILE A 71 10.77 -0.01 17.64
N ASP A 72 9.48 -0.05 17.29
CA ASP A 72 8.53 -1.02 17.79
C ASP A 72 8.00 -1.87 16.65
N ILE A 73 7.79 -3.16 16.90
CA ILE A 73 7.24 -4.10 15.92
C ILE A 73 5.86 -4.49 16.42
N ASP A 74 4.84 -3.94 15.77
CA ASP A 74 3.44 -4.15 16.15
C ASP A 74 2.98 -5.55 15.77
N SER A 75 3.33 -6.01 14.56
CA SER A 75 2.94 -7.32 14.06
C SER A 75 3.90 -7.88 13.02
N VAL A 76 3.97 -9.22 12.94
CA VAL A 76 4.68 -9.95 11.90
C VAL A 76 3.77 -11.05 11.39
N VAL A 77 3.57 -11.09 10.08
CA VAL A 77 2.84 -12.16 9.39
C VAL A 77 3.75 -12.73 8.31
N TYR A 78 3.84 -14.05 8.23
CA TYR A 78 4.56 -14.73 7.17
C TYR A 78 3.60 -15.57 6.32
N ASP A 79 3.52 -15.24 5.05
CA ASP A 79 2.80 -16.00 4.03
C ASP A 79 3.73 -17.07 3.47
N HIS A 80 3.51 -18.32 3.91
CA HIS A 80 4.27 -19.48 3.49
C HIS A 80 4.09 -19.84 2.00
N GLU A 81 2.91 -19.58 1.43
CA GLU A 81 2.62 -19.94 0.04
C GLU A 81 3.43 -19.06 -0.91
N ASN A 82 3.48 -17.76 -0.63
CA ASN A 82 4.17 -16.79 -1.46
C ASN A 82 5.61 -16.49 -1.01
N ASN A 83 6.03 -17.03 0.13
CA ASN A 83 7.28 -16.72 0.82
C ASN A 83 7.45 -15.20 1.05
N VAL A 84 6.43 -14.57 1.62
CA VAL A 84 6.41 -13.12 1.87
C VAL A 84 6.20 -12.83 3.34
N GLY A 85 7.08 -12.01 3.92
CA GLY A 85 6.89 -11.45 5.25
C GLY A 85 6.27 -10.06 5.18
N TYR A 86 5.35 -9.77 6.10
CA TYR A 86 4.74 -8.47 6.32
C TYR A 86 5.02 -8.08 7.78
N ILE A 87 5.72 -6.98 7.97
CA ILE A 87 6.13 -6.49 9.28
C ILE A 87 5.56 -5.09 9.45
N GLU A 88 4.68 -4.91 10.42
CA GLU A 88 4.17 -3.60 10.81
C GLU A 88 5.09 -3.01 11.86
N ILE A 89 5.59 -1.80 11.60
CA ILE A 89 6.62 -1.15 12.39
C ILE A 89 6.22 0.29 12.70
N VAL A 90 6.52 0.73 13.91
CA VAL A 90 6.59 2.14 14.28
C VAL A 90 8.06 2.51 14.49
N GLN A 91 8.55 3.52 13.77
CA GLN A 91 9.93 4.01 13.89
C GLN A 91 9.96 5.47 14.30
N VAL A 92 10.80 5.81 15.27
CA VAL A 92 11.08 7.19 15.67
C VAL A 92 12.48 7.56 15.22
N PHE A 93 12.56 8.27 14.11
CA PHE A 93 13.81 8.77 13.55
C PHE A 93 14.24 10.07 14.23
N HIS A 94 15.50 10.11 14.67
CA HIS A 94 16.16 11.28 15.22
C HIS A 94 17.13 11.86 14.20
N ILE A 95 16.59 12.57 13.20
CA ILE A 95 17.42 13.13 12.12
C ILE A 95 18.36 14.20 12.69
N PHE A 96 19.68 14.00 12.57
CA PHE A 96 20.68 14.81 13.28
C PHE A 96 20.69 16.30 12.87
N ILE A 97 20.23 16.63 11.66
CA ILE A 97 20.11 18.01 11.17
C ILE A 97 18.73 18.64 11.39
N SER A 98 17.75 17.87 11.88
CA SER A 98 16.38 18.37 12.00
C SER A 98 16.24 19.35 13.17
N LEU A 99 15.62 20.50 12.90
CA LEU A 99 15.25 21.50 13.90
C LEU A 99 13.86 21.24 14.52
N PHE A 100 13.21 20.14 14.15
CA PHE A 100 11.82 19.86 14.51
C PHE A 100 11.72 18.73 15.53
N ALA A 101 10.59 18.70 16.26
CA ALA A 101 10.27 17.58 17.13
C ALA A 101 10.16 16.28 16.33
N GLN A 102 10.58 15.19 16.94
CA GLN A 102 10.48 13.85 16.36
C GLN A 102 9.02 13.43 16.31
N ALA A 103 8.67 12.68 15.27
CA ALA A 103 7.35 12.08 15.11
C ALA A 103 7.51 10.59 14.83
N PRO A 104 6.65 9.74 15.41
CA PRO A 104 6.61 8.33 15.03
C PRO A 104 6.11 8.20 13.58
N ALA A 105 6.85 7.46 12.76
CA ALA A 105 6.45 7.08 11.42
C ALA A 105 5.99 5.61 11.44
N LYS A 106 4.79 5.37 10.91
CA LYS A 106 4.28 4.01 10.72
C LYS A 106 4.64 3.52 9.33
N LEU A 107 5.10 2.28 9.24
CA LEU A 107 5.34 1.63 7.95
C LEU A 107 4.98 0.16 7.98
N LEU A 108 4.61 -0.34 6.81
CA LEU A 108 4.53 -1.75 6.50
C LEU A 108 5.75 -2.14 5.68
N VAL A 109 6.63 -2.96 6.25
CA VAL A 109 7.75 -3.57 5.53
C VAL A 109 7.30 -4.89 4.95
N ARG A 110 7.36 -5.00 3.63
CA ARG A 110 7.12 -6.24 2.90
C ARG A 110 8.47 -6.81 2.46
N VAL A 111 8.78 -8.04 2.88
CA VAL A 111 9.97 -8.76 2.42
C VAL A 111 9.58 -9.98 1.61
N LYS A 112 10.08 -10.08 0.37
CA LYS A 112 10.02 -11.33 -0.39
C LYS A 112 11.24 -12.17 -0.03
N LEU A 113 11.00 -13.44 0.29
CA LEU A 113 12.03 -14.40 0.65
C LEU A 113 12.21 -15.45 -0.45
N GLU A 114 13.42 -15.98 -0.54
CA GLU A 114 13.73 -17.15 -1.37
C GLU A 114 14.53 -18.16 -0.55
N LYS A 115 14.12 -19.43 -0.62
CA LYS A 115 14.86 -20.52 0.01
C LYS A 115 15.96 -20.98 -0.93
N LYS A 116 17.22 -20.83 -0.52
CA LYS A 116 18.34 -21.35 -1.30
C LYS A 116 18.49 -22.85 -1.07
N PHE A 117 18.67 -23.60 -2.16
CA PHE A 117 18.89 -25.05 -2.08
C PHE A 117 20.21 -25.42 -1.40
N SER A 118 21.24 -24.57 -1.53
CA SER A 118 22.59 -24.85 -1.04
C SER A 118 22.69 -25.04 0.47
N ASP A 119 21.90 -24.30 1.24
CA ASP A 119 21.91 -24.30 2.71
C ASP A 119 20.53 -24.44 3.34
N SER A 120 19.48 -24.57 2.50
CA SER A 120 18.08 -24.64 2.91
C SER A 120 17.62 -23.44 3.74
N LYS A 121 18.27 -22.28 3.63
CA LYS A 121 17.90 -21.06 4.36
C LYS A 121 17.13 -20.09 3.47
N TYR A 122 16.26 -19.32 4.11
CA TYR A 122 15.56 -18.19 3.51
C TYR A 122 16.41 -16.93 3.54
N TYR A 123 16.43 -16.22 2.42
CA TYR A 123 17.09 -14.93 2.23
C TYR A 123 16.09 -13.90 1.73
N ILE A 124 16.22 -12.66 2.19
CA ILE A 124 15.48 -11.50 1.68
C ILE A 124 16.01 -11.18 0.29
N ILE A 125 15.13 -11.27 -0.69
CA ILE A 125 15.45 -11.03 -2.09
C ILE A 125 14.83 -9.73 -2.62
N GLN A 126 13.86 -9.18 -1.90
CA GLN A 126 13.25 -7.87 -2.13
C GLN A 126 12.73 -7.35 -0.79
N GLN A 127 13.03 -6.10 -0.45
CA GLN A 127 12.38 -5.38 0.64
C GLN A 127 11.63 -4.18 0.04
N ASP A 128 10.36 -4.02 0.39
CA ASP A 128 9.51 -2.89 0.01
C ASP A 128 8.98 -2.21 1.28
N ASP A 129 9.33 -0.95 1.48
CA ASP A 129 8.90 -0.16 2.63
C ASP A 129 7.73 0.74 2.24
N HIS A 130 6.57 0.50 2.85
CA HIS A 130 5.34 1.22 2.57
C HIS A 130 5.00 2.17 3.71
N TYR A 131 5.21 3.45 3.48
CA TYR A 131 4.81 4.52 4.39
C TYR A 131 3.53 5.20 3.92
N GLN A 132 2.79 5.80 4.85
CA GLN A 132 1.81 6.80 4.44
C GLN A 132 2.54 8.08 3.97
N PRO A 133 1.97 8.82 3.00
CA PRO A 133 2.56 10.07 2.53
C PRO A 133 2.86 11.09 3.65
N GLU A 134 1.99 11.18 4.64
CA GLU A 134 2.14 12.06 5.80
C GLU A 134 3.27 11.63 6.75
N ASP A 135 3.57 10.34 6.84
CA ASP A 135 4.69 9.83 7.64
C ASP A 135 6.04 10.18 6.98
N ILE A 136 6.12 10.08 5.64
CA ILE A 136 7.29 10.56 4.89
C ILE A 136 7.43 12.08 4.98
N ALA A 137 6.32 12.82 4.88
CA ALA A 137 6.35 14.26 5.09
C ALA A 137 6.84 14.61 6.51
N SER A 138 6.37 13.87 7.52
CA SER A 138 6.81 14.02 8.91
C SER A 138 8.29 13.72 9.08
N LEU A 139 8.84 12.75 8.33
CA LEU A 139 10.26 12.42 8.38
C LEU A 139 11.12 13.54 7.79
N VAL A 140 10.76 14.09 6.62
CA VAL A 140 11.62 15.03 5.89
C VAL A 140 11.40 16.49 6.30
N LEU A 141 10.14 16.92 6.40
CA LEU A 141 9.72 18.29 6.74
C LEU A 141 8.39 18.27 7.52
N PRO A 142 8.42 18.14 8.86
CA PRO A 142 7.23 17.94 9.70
C PRO A 142 6.06 18.90 9.47
N PHE A 143 6.34 20.16 9.14
CA PHE A 143 5.31 21.16 8.86
C PHE A 143 4.51 20.89 7.57
N LEU A 144 4.97 19.99 6.70
CA LEU A 144 4.22 19.55 5.52
C LEU A 144 3.19 18.47 5.84
N ALA A 145 3.33 17.72 6.95
CA ALA A 145 2.42 16.63 7.26
C ALA A 145 0.95 17.09 7.42
N PRO A 146 0.63 18.21 8.13
CA PRO A 146 -0.74 18.73 8.18
C PRO A 146 -1.29 19.12 6.81
N LEU A 147 -0.43 19.62 5.90
CA LEU A 147 -0.83 19.95 4.53
C LEU A 147 -1.20 18.68 3.75
N VAL A 148 -0.38 17.63 3.82
CA VAL A 148 -0.65 16.34 3.18
C VAL A 148 -1.95 15.73 3.70
N ILE A 149 -2.16 15.73 5.02
CA ILE A 149 -3.40 15.28 5.65
C ILE A 149 -4.59 16.14 5.17
N GLY A 150 -4.41 17.46 5.10
CA GLY A 150 -5.42 18.39 4.58
C GLY A 150 -5.85 18.08 3.14
N ILE A 151 -4.88 17.81 2.26
CA ILE A 151 -5.12 17.41 0.87
C ILE A 151 -5.89 16.08 0.80
N LYS A 152 -5.45 15.06 1.57
CA LYS A 152 -6.14 13.76 1.63
C LYS A 152 -7.59 13.89 2.09
N ASN A 153 -7.82 14.66 3.15
CA ASN A 153 -9.16 14.89 3.70
C ASN A 153 -10.05 15.67 2.73
N PHE A 154 -9.50 16.67 2.04
CA PHE A 154 -10.23 17.41 1.02
C PHE A 154 -10.62 16.50 -0.17
N ALA A 155 -9.67 15.69 -0.66
CA ALA A 155 -9.95 14.71 -1.70
C ALA A 155 -11.05 13.72 -1.30
N GLY A 156 -11.02 13.21 -0.05
CA GLY A 156 -12.09 12.35 0.48
C GLY A 156 -13.46 13.01 0.46
N ARG A 157 -13.55 14.31 0.81
CA ARG A 157 -14.81 15.08 0.73
C ARG A 157 -15.29 15.25 -0.71
N LEU A 158 -14.39 15.54 -1.64
CA LEU A 158 -14.73 15.62 -3.07
C LEU A 158 -15.25 14.29 -3.61
N CYS A 159 -14.66 13.16 -3.24
CA CYS A 159 -15.16 11.85 -3.60
C CYS A 159 -16.59 11.62 -3.10
N GLY A 160 -16.88 12.01 -1.85
CA GLY A 160 -18.23 11.92 -1.29
C GLY A 160 -19.25 12.80 -2.05
N PHE A 161 -18.88 14.05 -2.33
CA PHE A 161 -19.72 14.95 -3.14
C PHE A 161 -20.01 14.38 -4.53
N ASN A 162 -18.97 13.91 -5.22
CA ASN A 162 -19.10 13.31 -6.54
C ASN A 162 -20.00 12.06 -6.50
N ALA A 163 -19.85 11.19 -5.49
CA ALA A 163 -20.69 10.00 -5.35
C ALA A 163 -22.18 10.36 -5.24
N VAL A 164 -22.52 11.41 -4.50
CA VAL A 164 -23.91 11.91 -4.39
C VAL A 164 -24.39 12.48 -5.72
N ALA A 165 -23.60 13.34 -6.37
CA ALA A 165 -23.96 13.98 -7.63
C ALA A 165 -24.18 12.94 -8.75
N PHE A 166 -23.24 12.01 -8.94
CA PHE A 166 -23.36 10.94 -9.92
C PHE A 166 -24.45 9.93 -9.54
N GLY A 167 -24.68 9.68 -8.25
CA GLY A 167 -25.79 8.86 -7.77
C GLY A 167 -27.15 9.44 -8.15
N ALA A 168 -27.34 10.75 -7.96
CA ALA A 168 -28.56 11.45 -8.35
C ALA A 168 -28.78 11.41 -9.88
N LEU A 169 -27.72 11.68 -10.65
CA LEU A 169 -27.77 11.59 -12.11
C LEU A 169 -28.14 10.18 -12.59
N ARG A 170 -27.50 9.14 -12.05
CA ARG A 170 -27.79 7.74 -12.36
C ARG A 170 -29.24 7.39 -12.04
N ASN A 171 -29.76 7.81 -10.89
CA ASN A 171 -31.14 7.54 -10.50
C ASN A 171 -32.14 8.23 -11.42
N ALA A 172 -31.88 9.49 -11.80
CA ALA A 172 -32.68 10.21 -12.79
C ALA A 172 -32.71 9.48 -14.14
N ILE A 173 -31.57 9.01 -14.64
CA ILE A 173 -31.49 8.21 -15.87
C ILE A 173 -32.32 6.92 -15.74
N HIS A 174 -32.18 6.19 -14.64
CA HIS A 174 -32.97 4.97 -14.42
C HIS A 174 -34.48 5.24 -14.40
N MET A 175 -34.93 6.29 -13.71
CA MET A 175 -36.35 6.67 -13.69
C MET A 175 -36.88 6.97 -15.09
N CYS A 176 -36.14 7.76 -15.89
CA CYS A 176 -36.49 8.03 -17.28
C CYS A 176 -36.58 6.74 -18.11
N MET A 177 -35.59 5.86 -18.01
CA MET A 177 -35.59 4.57 -18.74
C MET A 177 -36.77 3.68 -18.33
N THR A 178 -37.11 3.62 -17.04
CA THR A 178 -38.27 2.86 -16.57
C THR A 178 -39.59 3.45 -17.04
N ALA A 179 -39.72 4.78 -17.07
CA ALA A 179 -40.90 5.47 -17.56
C ALA A 179 -41.09 5.24 -19.07
N ILE A 180 -40.02 5.32 -19.86
CA ILE A 180 -40.04 5.00 -21.30
C ILE A 180 -40.45 3.54 -21.50
N GLY A 181 -39.85 2.60 -20.77
CA GLY A 181 -40.21 1.18 -20.87
C GLY A 181 -41.66 0.88 -20.50
N ALA A 182 -42.22 1.58 -19.50
CA ALA A 182 -43.62 1.48 -19.12
C ALA A 182 -44.56 2.08 -20.18
N TRP A 183 -44.19 3.21 -20.78
CA TRP A 183 -44.94 3.85 -21.86
C TRP A 183 -45.04 2.96 -23.10
N ILE A 184 -43.91 2.38 -23.55
CA ILE A 184 -43.87 1.44 -24.70
C ILE A 184 -44.80 0.24 -24.45
N LYS A 185 -44.70 -0.42 -23.28
CA LYS A 185 -45.59 -1.55 -22.94
C LYS A 185 -47.07 -1.16 -22.89
N GLY A 186 -47.37 0.06 -22.42
CA GLY A 186 -48.73 0.59 -22.37
C GLY A 186 -49.31 0.82 -23.77
N GLU A 187 -48.50 1.31 -24.71
CA GLU A 187 -48.87 1.52 -26.10
C GLU A 187 -49.11 0.19 -26.85
N ASP A 188 -48.24 -0.81 -26.64
CA ASP A 188 -48.44 -2.17 -27.15
C ASP A 188 -49.75 -2.79 -26.65
N SER A 189 -50.06 -2.61 -25.36
CA SER A 189 -51.31 -3.13 -24.78
C SER A 189 -52.55 -2.48 -25.39
N LYS A 190 -52.55 -1.16 -25.61
CA LYS A 190 -53.67 -0.43 -26.22
C LYS A 190 -53.87 -0.82 -27.68
N ASN A 191 -52.79 -0.97 -28.44
CA ASN A 191 -52.83 -1.44 -29.83
C ASN A 191 -53.38 -2.86 -29.94
N HIS A 192 -53.18 -3.72 -28.93
CA HIS A 192 -53.76 -5.07 -28.90
C HIS A 192 -55.27 -5.06 -28.58
N TYR A 193 -55.75 -4.12 -27.76
CA TYR A 193 -57.19 -3.96 -27.47
C TYR A 193 -57.96 -3.32 -28.64
N ASP A 194 -57.39 -2.31 -29.31
CA ASP A 194 -58.07 -1.63 -30.45
C ASP A 194 -58.20 -2.55 -31.67
N ASN A 195 -57.23 -3.44 -31.89
CA ASN A 195 -57.32 -4.47 -32.94
C ASN A 195 -58.33 -5.60 -32.60
N GLY A 196 -58.84 -5.66 -31.36
CA GLY A 196 -59.89 -6.59 -30.95
C GLY A 196 -61.31 -6.05 -31.06
N ILE A 197 -61.50 -4.73 -31.25
CA ILE A 197 -62.82 -4.07 -31.22
C ILE A 197 -63.35 -3.77 -32.65
N THR A 198 -62.56 -3.97 -33.71
CA THR A 198 -62.96 -3.66 -35.10
C THR A 198 -63.64 -4.80 -35.88
N MET A 199 -64.00 -5.92 -35.24
CA MET A 199 -64.73 -7.04 -35.87
C MET A 199 -66.14 -7.21 -35.28
N ASN A 200 -67.01 -6.21 -35.39
CA ASN A 200 -68.47 -6.41 -35.32
C ASN A 200 -69.21 -5.20 -35.87
N GLY A 201 -69.47 -5.18 -37.18
CA GLY A 201 -70.24 -4.09 -37.78
C GLY A 201 -70.36 -4.12 -39.30
N ARG A 202 -70.95 -5.19 -39.87
CA ARG A 202 -71.90 -5.14 -41.00
C ARG A 202 -72.19 -6.55 -41.53
N VAL A 203 -73.42 -7.01 -41.36
CA VAL A 203 -74.08 -7.96 -42.25
C VAL A 203 -75.45 -7.36 -42.53
N ASP A 204 -75.61 -6.79 -43.72
CA ASP A 204 -76.87 -6.64 -44.45
C ASP A 204 -76.57 -6.99 -45.90
#